data_AF-A0A9P5RWN7-F1
#
_entry.id   AF-A0A9P5RWN7-F1
#
_cell.length_a   1.000
_cell.length_b   1.000
_cell.length_c   1.000
_cell.angle_alpha   90.00
_cell.angle_beta   90.00
_cell.angle_gamma   90.00
#
_symmetry.space_group_name_H-M   'P 1'
#
loop_
_entity.id
_entity.type
_entity.pdbx_description
1 polymer ?
#
loop_
_entity_poly.entity_id
_entity_poly.type
_entity_poly.pdbx_seq_one_letter_code
_entity_poly.pdbx_strand_id
1 'polypeptide(L)'
;MTVIEFTPVQSIPKIVADSRASFLTHRTQSLEFRKQQLGALLKLVEENAEDLAAAIKADLNRSADFEIPTCIRATKDFIDNLEKYTQNQKGVNVADKDDSYVRLSPL
;
A
#
# COMPACT_ATOMS: atom_id res chain seq x y z
N MET A 1 -22.58 -18.51 -6.87
CA MET A 1 -21.47 -18.25 -7.82
C MET A 1 -21.48 -16.77 -8.12
N THR A 2 -20.53 -16.02 -7.56
CA THR A 2 -20.27 -14.63 -7.95
C THR A 2 -19.63 -14.66 -9.33
N VAL A 3 -20.27 -14.02 -10.31
CA VAL A 3 -19.74 -13.91 -11.67
C VAL A 3 -18.65 -12.85 -11.63
N ILE A 4 -17.43 -13.19 -12.04
CA ILE A 4 -16.36 -12.21 -12.24
C ILE A 4 -16.74 -11.35 -13.44
N GLU A 5 -16.97 -10.06 -13.21
CA GLU A 5 -17.17 -9.07 -14.28
C GLU A 5 -15.80 -8.54 -14.72
N PHE A 6 -15.43 -8.76 -15.98
CA PHE A 6 -14.18 -8.25 -16.52
C PHE A 6 -14.31 -6.76 -16.83
N THR A 7 -13.29 -5.99 -16.43
CA THR A 7 -13.20 -4.56 -16.77
C THR A 7 -13.21 -4.35 -18.29
N PRO A 8 -14.14 -3.56 -18.85
CA PRO A 8 -14.15 -3.27 -20.29
C PRO A 8 -12.86 -2.57 -20.73
N VAL A 9 -12.28 -3.00 -21.85
CA VAL A 9 -11.01 -2.45 -22.38
C VAL A 9 -11.07 -0.94 -22.56
N GLN A 10 -12.23 -0.42 -22.96
CA GLN A 10 -12.45 1.02 -23.18
C GLN A 10 -12.44 1.83 -21.87
N SER A 11 -12.69 1.20 -20.71
CA SER A 11 -12.71 1.84 -19.40
C SER A 11 -11.31 1.90 -18.76
N ILE A 12 -10.38 1.03 -19.15
CA ILE A 12 -9.03 0.94 -18.57
C ILE A 12 -8.27 2.28 -18.66
N PRO A 13 -8.22 2.98 -19.81
CA PRO A 13 -7.52 4.27 -19.89
C PRO A 13 -8.04 5.31 -18.91
N LYS A 14 -9.37 5.32 -18.67
CA LYS A 14 -10.00 6.25 -17.72
C LYS A 14 -9.60 5.95 -16.28
N ILE A 15 -9.61 4.68 -15.87
CA ILE A 15 -9.20 4.27 -14.50
C ILE A 15 -7.76 4.71 -14.20
N VAL A 16 -6.85 4.51 -15.18
CA VAL A 16 -5.45 4.94 -15.06
C VAL A 16 -5.35 6.47 -15.00
N ALA A 17 -6.09 7.19 -15.85
CA ALA A 17 -6.10 8.64 -15.87
C ALA A 17 -6.60 9.24 -14.54
N ASP A 18 -7.67 8.69 -13.97
CA ASP A 18 -8.25 9.14 -12.70
C ASP A 18 -7.28 8.89 -11.51
N SER A 19 -6.57 7.75 -11.53
CA SER A 19 -5.52 7.43 -10.55
C SER A 19 -4.34 8.40 -10.64
N ARG A 20 -3.91 8.72 -11.87
CA ARG A 20 -2.84 9.70 -12.11
C ARG A 20 -3.26 11.10 -11.70
N ALA A 21 -4.48 11.52 -12.04
CA ALA A 21 -5.02 12.80 -11.61
C ALA A 21 -4.99 12.92 -10.08
N SER A 22 -5.42 11.88 -9.36
CA SER A 22 -5.39 11.84 -7.89
C SER A 22 -3.97 11.90 -7.31
N PHE A 23 -2.98 11.30 -7.97
CA PHE A 23 -1.58 11.40 -7.57
C PHE A 23 -1.04 12.83 -7.75
N LEU A 24 -1.38 13.47 -8.88
CA LEU A 24 -0.94 14.82 -9.22
C LEU A 24 -1.51 15.91 -8.30
N THR A 25 -2.58 15.62 -7.54
CA THR A 25 -3.05 16.53 -6.47
C THR A 25 -2.18 16.47 -5.21
N HIS A 26 -1.11 15.67 -5.20
CA HIS A 26 -0.21 15.45 -4.07
C HIS A 26 -0.88 14.88 -2.81
N ARG A 27 -2.10 14.36 -2.92
CA ARG A 27 -2.85 13.78 -1.80
C ARG A 27 -2.08 12.66 -1.09
N THR A 28 -1.33 11.87 -1.85
CA THR A 28 -0.54 10.73 -1.34
C THR A 28 0.83 11.13 -0.78
N GLN A 29 1.25 12.40 -0.86
CA GLN A 29 2.53 12.84 -0.28
C GLN A 29 2.49 12.88 1.25
N SER A 30 1.35 13.28 1.83
CA SER A 30 1.16 13.34 3.28
C SER A 30 1.38 11.96 3.92
N LEU A 31 2.23 11.90 4.95
CA LEU A 31 2.42 10.68 5.75
C LEU A 31 1.16 10.32 6.52
N GLU A 32 0.41 11.32 7.00
CA GLU A 32 -0.87 11.11 7.69
C GLU A 32 -1.89 10.42 6.77
N PHE A 33 -2.05 10.93 5.55
CA PHE A 33 -2.97 10.33 4.58
C PHE A 33 -2.57 8.88 4.27
N ARG A 34 -1.27 8.61 4.11
CA ARG A 34 -0.75 7.25 3.90
C ARG A 34 -1.06 6.33 5.09
N LYS A 35 -0.82 6.79 6.33
CA LYS A 35 -1.18 6.04 7.55
C LYS A 35 -2.69 5.78 7.64
N GLN A 36 -3.53 6.74 7.25
CA GLN A 36 -4.98 6.55 7.19
C GLN A 36 -5.38 5.43 6.21
N GLN A 37 -4.79 5.40 5.00
CA GLN A 37 -5.07 4.34 4.04
C GLN A 37 -4.58 2.97 4.52
N LEU A 38 -3.40 2.90 5.15
CA LEU A 38 -2.90 1.65 5.75
C LEU A 38 -3.80 1.17 6.90
N GLY A 39 -4.30 2.08 7.73
CA GLY A 39 -5.26 1.74 8.79
C GLY A 39 -6.58 1.22 8.24
N ALA A 40 -7.09 1.82 7.16
CA ALA A 40 -8.28 1.33 6.46
C ALA A 40 -8.06 -0.07 5.85
N LEU A 41 -6.89 -0.32 5.27
CA LEU A 41 -6.51 -1.64 4.75
C LEU A 41 -6.42 -2.68 5.87
N LEU A 42 -5.77 -2.33 6.99
CA LEU A 42 -5.67 -3.22 8.15
C LEU A 42 -7.07 -3.63 8.65
N LYS A 43 -7.94 -2.63 8.83
CA LYS A 43 -9.33 -2.85 9.23
C LYS A 43 -10.07 -3.77 8.26
N LEU A 44 -9.96 -3.51 6.96
CA LEU A 44 -10.59 -4.34 5.92
C LEU A 44 -10.14 -5.80 6.00
N VAL A 45 -8.84 -6.06 6.18
CA VAL A 45 -8.33 -7.43 6.26
C VAL A 45 -8.74 -8.11 7.57
N GLU A 46 -8.68 -7.40 8.70
CA GLU A 46 -9.05 -7.96 10.01
C GLU A 46 -10.56 -8.26 10.08
N GLU A 47 -11.42 -7.35 9.61
CA GLU A 47 -12.88 -7.51 9.66
C GLU A 47 -13.41 -8.59 8.70
N ASN A 48 -12.68 -8.89 7.62
CA ASN A 48 -13.10 -9.84 6.59
C ASN A 48 -12.21 -11.10 6.55
N ALA A 49 -11.46 -11.40 7.61
CA ALA A 49 -10.46 -12.47 7.62
C ALA A 49 -11.07 -13.85 7.30
N GLU A 50 -12.24 -14.16 7.85
CA GLU A 50 -12.92 -15.44 7.60
C GLU A 50 -13.39 -15.57 6.14
N ASP A 51 -13.99 -14.52 5.59
CA ASP A 51 -14.45 -14.49 4.21
C ASP A 51 -13.28 -14.60 3.22
N LEU A 52 -12.17 -13.91 3.50
CA LEU A 52 -10.94 -14.01 2.72
C LEU A 52 -10.35 -15.43 2.79
N ALA A 53 -10.35 -16.06 3.97
CA ALA A 53 -9.87 -17.43 4.13
C ALA A 53 -10.75 -18.44 3.37
N ALA A 54 -12.08 -18.25 3.42
CA ALA A 54 -13.04 -19.05 2.68
C ALA A 54 -12.85 -18.91 1.17
N ALA A 55 -12.61 -17.70 0.67
CA ALA A 55 -12.31 -17.45 -0.74
C ALA A 55 -11.02 -18.14 -1.18
N ILE A 56 -9.92 -18.00 -0.42
CA ILE A 56 -8.65 -18.70 -0.69
C ILE A 56 -8.86 -20.22 -0.73
N LYS A 57 -9.66 -20.76 0.20
CA LYS A 57 -9.99 -22.18 0.25
C LYS A 57 -10.82 -22.60 -0.97
N ALA A 58 -11.79 -21.80 -1.39
CA ALA A 58 -12.63 -22.12 -2.54
C ALA A 58 -11.83 -22.11 -3.85
N ASP A 59 -10.95 -21.11 -4.04
CA ASP A 59 -10.20 -20.93 -5.28
C ASP A 59 -8.99 -21.87 -5.38
N LEU A 60 -8.28 -22.07 -4.27
CA LEU A 60 -6.97 -22.76 -4.25
C LEU A 60 -6.96 -24.03 -3.41
N ASN A 61 -8.06 -24.39 -2.74
CA ASN A 61 -8.19 -25.55 -1.86
C ASN A 61 -7.12 -25.66 -0.75
N ARG A 62 -6.57 -24.53 -0.30
CA ARG A 62 -5.52 -24.48 0.74
C ARG A 62 -5.89 -23.59 1.93
N SER A 63 -5.13 -23.72 3.01
CA SER A 63 -5.27 -22.85 4.19
C SER A 63 -4.76 -21.43 3.91
N ALA A 64 -5.33 -20.45 4.61
CA ALA A 64 -4.95 -19.04 4.56
C ALA A 64 -4.04 -18.61 5.73
N ASP A 65 -3.53 -19.58 6.50
CA ASP A 65 -2.71 -19.36 7.70
C ASP A 65 -1.46 -18.50 7.47
N PHE A 66 -1.02 -18.38 6.21
CA PHE A 66 0.15 -17.55 5.86
C PHE A 66 -0.23 -16.19 5.29
N GLU A 67 -1.18 -16.14 4.35
CA GLU A 67 -1.55 -14.93 3.59
C GLU A 67 -2.09 -13.83 4.50
N ILE A 68 -3.14 -14.14 5.26
CA ILE A 68 -3.86 -13.14 6.04
C ILE A 68 -2.99 -12.59 7.17
N PRO A 69 -2.34 -13.43 8.01
CA PRO A 69 -1.46 -12.92 9.06
C PRO A 69 -0.26 -12.16 8.51
N THR A 70 0.28 -12.54 7.34
CA THR A 70 1.39 -11.82 6.71
C THR A 70 0.95 -10.45 6.20
N CYS A 71 -0.22 -10.33 5.58
CA CYS A 71 -0.79 -9.04 5.17
C CYS A 71 -1.01 -8.11 6.37
N ILE A 72 -1.58 -8.62 7.47
CA ILE A 72 -1.78 -7.87 8.71
C ILE A 72 -0.44 -7.40 9.28
N ARG A 73 0.53 -8.31 9.42
CA ARG A 73 1.86 -7.99 9.96
C ARG A 73 2.58 -6.94 9.11
N ALA A 74 2.59 -7.10 7.79
CA ALA A 74 3.23 -6.14 6.89
C ALA A 74 2.57 -4.77 6.98
N THR A 75 1.23 -4.71 7.03
CA THR A 75 0.51 -3.45 7.15
C THR A 75 0.81 -2.74 8.47
N LYS A 76 0.86 -3.48 9.59
CA LYS A 76 1.25 -2.95 10.91
C LYS A 76 2.69 -2.41 10.90
N ASP A 77 3.63 -3.15 10.33
CA ASP A 77 5.03 -2.70 10.22
C ASP A 77 5.14 -1.36 9.48
N PHE A 78 4.43 -1.20 8.36
CA PHE A 78 4.41 0.05 7.63
C PHE A 78 3.72 1.18 8.39
N ILE A 79 2.64 0.91 9.15
CA ILE A 79 2.01 1.94 9.99
C ILE A 79 3.00 2.45 11.05
N ASP A 80 3.69 1.53 11.72
CA ASP A 80 4.58 1.84 12.84
C ASP A 80 5.90 2.48 12.40
N ASN A 81 6.39 2.14 11.20
CA ASN A 81 7.72 2.54 10.74
C ASN A 81 7.72 3.52 9.55
N LEU A 82 6.55 4.01 9.09
CA LEU A 82 6.48 4.84 7.86
C LEU A 82 7.40 6.06 7.90
N GLU A 83 7.46 6.77 9.04
CA GLU A 83 8.32 7.95 9.20
C GLU A 83 9.79 7.58 9.08
N LYS A 84 10.20 6.49 9.75
CA LYS A 84 11.56 5.97 9.67
C LYS A 84 11.94 5.59 8.24
N TYR A 85 11.02 4.99 7.48
CA TYR A 85 11.27 4.58 6.09
C TYR A 85 11.31 5.73 5.10
N THR A 86 10.73 6.88 5.44
CA THR A 86 10.58 8.02 4.52
C THR A 86 11.45 9.22 4.89
N GLN A 87 12.12 9.18 6.05
CA GLN A 87 13.05 10.22 6.46
C GLN A 87 14.22 10.35 5.48
N ASN A 88 14.74 11.57 5.37
CA ASN A 88 15.95 11.85 4.60
C ASN A 88 17.12 11.04 5.16
N GLN A 89 17.87 10.39 4.27
CA GLN A 89 19.05 9.63 4.65
C GLN A 89 20.28 10.52 4.47
N LYS A 90 21.16 10.58 5.48
CA LYS A 90 22.36 11.42 5.43
C LYS A 90 23.28 10.96 4.28
N GLY A 91 23.80 11.92 3.52
CA GLY A 91 24.81 11.65 2.50
C GLY A 91 26.12 11.13 3.13
N VAL A 92 26.77 10.17 2.47
CA VAL A 92 28.10 9.69 2.83
C VAL A 92 29.14 10.28 1.88
N ASN A 93 30.37 10.51 2.35
CA ASN A 93 31.48 11.08 1.58
C ASN A 93 31.20 12.47 0.98
N VAL A 94 30.58 13.34 1.76
CA VAL A 94 30.26 14.73 1.41
C VAL A 94 31.10 15.70 2.24
N ALA A 95 31.40 16.87 1.68
CA ALA A 95 32.16 17.88 2.41
C ALA A 95 31.35 18.40 3.61
N ASP A 96 32.00 18.61 4.75
CA ASP A 96 31.33 18.99 6.01
C ASP A 96 30.52 20.30 5.95
N LYS A 97 30.79 21.14 4.94
CA LYS A 97 30.10 22.42 4.71
C LYS A 97 28.79 22.29 3.92
N ASP A 98 28.51 21.13 3.34
CA ASP A 98 27.36 20.92 2.46
C ASP A 98 26.27 20.10 3.18
N ASP A 99 25.03 20.61 3.21
CA ASP A 99 23.87 19.86 3.70
C ASP A 99 23.40 18.87 2.63
N SER A 100 23.81 17.61 2.76
CA SER A 100 23.58 16.57 1.75
C SER A 100 22.76 15.41 2.31
N TYR A 101 21.69 15.06 1.60
CA TYR A 101 20.84 13.93 1.95
C TYR A 101 20.21 13.28 0.71
N VAL A 102 19.87 11.99 0.85
CA VAL A 102 19.03 11.26 -0.08
C VAL A 102 17.58 11.35 0.38
N ARG A 103 16.75 11.98 -0.45
CA ARG A 103 15.30 12.06 -0.23
C ARG A 103 14.60 11.03 -1.10
N LEU A 104 13.79 10.19 -0.48
CA LEU A 104 12.90 9.28 -1.18
C LEU A 104 11.63 10.02 -1.61
N SER A 105 11.24 9.85 -2.87
CA SER A 105 9.99 10.42 -3.42
C SER A 105 9.17 9.31 -4.08
N PRO A 106 7.83 9.40 -4.07
CA PRO A 106 6.98 8.50 -4.83
C PRO A 106 7.35 8.49 -6.32
N LEU A 107 7.23 7.31 -6.96
CA LEU A 107 7.48 7.10 -8.39
C LEU A 107 6.43 7.79 -9.27
#